data_AF-A0A8H7LBL4-F1
#
_entry.id   AF-A0A8H7LBL4-F1
#
_cell.length_a   1.000
_cell.length_b   1.000
_cell.length_c   1.000
_cell.angle_alpha   90.00
_cell.angle_beta   90.00
_cell.angle_gamma   90.00
#
_symmetry.space_group_name_H-M   'P 1'
#
loop_
_entity.id
_entity.type
_entity.pdbx_description
1 polymer ?
#
loop_
_entity_poly.entity_id
_entity_poly.type
_entity_poly.pdbx_seq_one_letter_code
_entity_poly.pdbx_strand_id
1 'polypeptide(L)'
;MQQSSELLKKYNFLGLVDHELVSRMVELNVRLILLKTMDDKLDRLVKNYSRRLFDAWRDMCLYEERFERLVNVLAFTTADFRFQLDQAIVTIEDLWSQVPEGEYNVNDY
;
A
#
# COMPACT_ATOMS: atom_id res chain seq x y z
N MET A 1 -5.79 37.45 -22.28
CA MET A 1 -6.47 36.29 -21.63
C MET A 1 -5.65 35.00 -21.79
N GLN A 2 -4.35 35.01 -21.48
CA GLN A 2 -3.47 33.84 -21.67
C GLN A 2 -2.89 33.30 -20.35
N GLN A 3 -2.90 34.11 -19.29
CA GLN A 3 -2.37 33.73 -17.96
C GLN A 3 -3.35 32.87 -17.13
N SER A 4 -4.66 33.03 -17.33
CA SER A 4 -5.69 32.31 -16.56
C SER A 4 -5.69 30.80 -16.85
N SER A 5 -5.37 30.41 -18.09
CA SER A 5 -5.30 29.01 -18.54
C SER A 5 -4.09 28.27 -17.97
N GLU A 6 -2.95 28.95 -17.77
CA GLU A 6 -1.74 28.33 -17.23
C GLU A 6 -1.81 28.11 -15.72
N LEU A 7 -2.48 29.02 -14.99
CA LEU A 7 -2.74 28.87 -13.55
C LEU A 7 -3.74 27.74 -13.26
N LEU A 8 -4.73 27.53 -14.11
CA LEU A 8 -5.69 26.42 -13.99
C LEU A 8 -5.04 25.03 -14.20
N LYS A 9 -4.02 24.94 -15.07
CA LYS A 9 -3.25 23.68 -15.22
C LYS A 9 -2.39 23.36 -13.99
N LYS A 10 -1.97 24.36 -13.22
CA LYS A 10 -1.26 24.15 -11.96
C LYS A 10 -2.17 23.80 -10.78
N TYR A 11 -3.46 24.16 -10.83
CA TYR A 11 -4.37 23.97 -9.69
C TYR A 11 -5.11 22.62 -9.66
N ASN A 12 -5.21 21.89 -10.78
CA ASN A 12 -6.03 20.68 -10.86
C ASN A 12 -5.31 19.34 -10.55
N PHE A 13 -4.03 19.36 -10.17
CA PHE A 13 -3.25 18.14 -9.95
C PHE A 13 -2.50 18.06 -8.61
N LEU A 14 -2.57 19.12 -7.79
CA LEU A 14 -1.97 19.15 -6.46
C LEU A 14 -2.99 18.61 -5.44
N GLY A 15 -2.72 17.45 -4.85
CA GLY A 15 -3.46 16.93 -3.68
C GLY A 15 -4.34 15.70 -3.93
N LEU A 16 -4.76 15.37 -5.16
CA LEU A 16 -5.67 14.23 -5.34
C LEU A 16 -4.94 12.89 -5.38
N VAL A 17 -3.82 12.80 -6.09
CA VAL A 17 -3.13 11.52 -6.32
C VAL A 17 -2.31 11.09 -5.10
N ASP A 18 -1.67 12.03 -4.41
CA ASP A 18 -0.96 11.79 -3.15
C ASP A 18 -1.92 11.36 -2.04
N HIS A 19 -3.05 12.05 -1.85
CA HIS A 19 -4.07 11.62 -0.89
C HIS A 19 -4.73 10.29 -1.27
N GLU A 20 -4.92 10.01 -2.56
CA GLU A 20 -5.39 8.70 -3.02
C GLU A 20 -4.38 7.61 -2.64
N LEU A 21 -3.09 7.79 -2.94
CA LEU A 21 -2.07 6.79 -2.61
C LEU A 21 -1.94 6.58 -1.10
N VAL A 22 -2.03 7.63 -0.28
CA VAL A 22 -2.11 7.49 1.18
C VAL A 22 -3.34 6.65 1.57
N SER A 23 -4.50 6.94 0.99
CA SER A 23 -5.73 6.17 1.25
C SER A 23 -5.58 4.70 0.85
N ARG A 24 -4.93 4.42 -0.29
CA ARG A 24 -4.63 3.06 -0.75
C ARG A 24 -3.69 2.31 0.20
N MET A 25 -2.70 3.00 0.77
CA MET A 25 -1.82 2.41 1.79
C MET A 25 -2.57 2.11 3.09
N VAL A 26 -3.49 2.98 3.53
CA VAL A 26 -4.37 2.71 4.67
C VAL A 26 -5.27 1.50 4.40
N GLU A 27 -5.90 1.43 3.22
CA GLU A 27 -6.71 0.26 2.80
C GLU A 27 -5.88 -1.02 2.79
N LEU A 28 -4.62 -0.95 2.35
CA LEU A 28 -3.70 -2.07 2.35
C LEU A 28 -3.37 -2.54 3.76
N ASN A 29 -3.09 -1.63 4.70
CA ASN A 29 -2.88 -1.97 6.11
C ASN A 29 -4.11 -2.63 6.72
N VAL A 30 -5.32 -2.15 6.41
CA VAL A 30 -6.57 -2.80 6.85
C VAL A 30 -6.67 -4.21 6.28
N ARG A 31 -6.36 -4.43 5.00
CA ARG A 31 -6.34 -5.77 4.39
C ARG A 31 -5.34 -6.71 5.08
N LEU A 32 -4.16 -6.20 5.47
CA LEU A 32 -3.16 -6.98 6.20
C LEU A 32 -3.67 -7.36 7.59
N ILE A 33 -4.33 -6.44 8.30
CA ILE A 33 -4.96 -6.73 9.61
C ILE A 33 -6.01 -7.85 9.48
N LEU A 34 -6.78 -7.87 8.39
CA LEU A 34 -7.78 -8.92 8.14
C LEU A 34 -7.16 -10.30 7.82
N LEU A 35 -5.84 -10.38 7.61
CA LEU A 35 -5.12 -11.65 7.52
C LEU A 35 -4.62 -12.14 8.88
N LYS A 36 -4.89 -11.40 9.97
CA LYS A 36 -4.42 -11.72 11.31
C LYS A 36 -5.54 -12.32 12.16
N THR A 37 -5.18 -13.24 13.04
CA THR A 37 -6.03 -13.68 14.14
C THR A 37 -6.05 -12.61 15.24
N MET A 38 -6.91 -12.80 16.25
CA MET A 38 -6.96 -11.92 17.43
C MET A 38 -5.65 -11.91 18.23
N ASP A 39 -4.81 -12.95 18.08
CA ASP A 39 -3.50 -13.08 18.72
C ASP A 39 -2.35 -12.54 17.84
N ASP A 40 -2.69 -11.74 16.83
CA ASP A 40 -1.74 -11.09 15.92
C ASP A 40 -0.95 -12.07 15.02
N LYS A 41 -1.42 -13.32 14.87
CA LYS A 41 -0.81 -14.35 14.03
C LYS A 41 -1.46 -14.44 12.66
N LEU A 42 -0.75 -14.99 11.68
CA LEU A 42 -1.31 -15.25 10.36
C LEU A 42 -2.51 -16.21 10.44
N ASP A 43 -3.68 -15.73 10.01
CA ASP A 43 -4.90 -16.53 9.95
C ASP A 43 -4.91 -17.40 8.68
N ARG A 44 -4.55 -18.67 8.85
CA ARG A 44 -4.52 -19.67 7.77
C ARG A 44 -5.90 -20.17 7.36
N LEU A 45 -6.97 -19.83 8.11
CA LEU A 45 -8.34 -20.14 7.72
C LEU A 45 -8.86 -19.17 6.65
N VAL A 46 -8.19 -18.02 6.47
CA VAL A 46 -8.49 -17.12 5.36
C VAL A 46 -8.14 -17.80 4.04
N LYS A 47 -9.15 -17.95 3.18
CA LYS A 47 -8.96 -18.56 1.86
C LYS A 47 -7.90 -17.81 1.05
N ASN A 48 -6.92 -18.56 0.54
CA ASN A 48 -5.79 -18.06 -0.26
C ASN A 48 -4.96 -17.00 0.50
N TYR A 49 -4.78 -17.14 1.81
CA TYR A 49 -4.06 -16.17 2.64
C TYR A 49 -2.66 -15.85 2.08
N SER A 50 -1.90 -16.86 1.64
CA SER A 50 -0.54 -16.70 1.10
C SER A 50 -0.54 -15.84 -0.16
N ARG A 51 -1.48 -16.09 -1.07
CA ARG A 51 -1.67 -15.29 -2.28
C ARG A 51 -2.11 -13.87 -1.96
N ARG A 52 -3.05 -13.70 -1.02
CA ARG A 52 -3.51 -12.36 -0.58
C ARG A 52 -2.39 -11.54 0.02
N LEU A 53 -1.51 -12.18 0.81
CA LEU A 53 -0.34 -11.55 1.39
C LEU A 53 0.68 -11.15 0.31
N PHE A 54 0.92 -12.02 -0.67
CA PHE A 54 1.75 -11.68 -1.83
C PHE A 54 1.17 -10.53 -2.66
N ASP A 55 -0.13 -10.55 -2.93
CA ASP A 55 -0.81 -9.47 -3.66
C ASP A 55 -0.73 -8.15 -2.88
N ALA A 56 -0.84 -8.18 -1.54
CA ALA A 56 -0.63 -7.00 -0.70
C ALA A 56 0.81 -6.49 -0.78
N TRP A 57 1.82 -7.36 -0.74
CA TRP A 57 3.22 -6.98 -0.95
C TRP A 57 3.45 -6.32 -2.33
N ARG A 58 2.91 -6.92 -3.39
CA ARG A 58 3.02 -6.35 -4.74
C ARG A 58 2.34 -4.98 -4.82
N ASP A 59 1.13 -4.86 -4.28
CA ASP A 59 0.37 -3.60 -4.27
C ASP A 59 1.14 -2.52 -3.50
N MET A 60 1.76 -2.86 -2.35
CA MET A 60 2.60 -1.96 -1.56
C MET A 60 3.78 -1.42 -2.36
N CYS A 61 4.56 -2.31 -3.00
CA CYS A 61 5.69 -1.90 -3.84
C CYS A 61 5.25 -0.97 -4.99
N LEU A 62 4.10 -1.27 -5.61
CA LEU A 62 3.54 -0.43 -6.67
C LEU A 62 3.11 0.95 -6.16
N TYR A 63 2.52 1.02 -4.96
CA TYR A 63 2.13 2.29 -4.36
C TYR A 63 3.34 3.12 -3.96
N GLU A 64 4.36 2.52 -3.38
CA GLU A 64 5.63 3.18 -3.06
C GLU A 64 6.26 3.78 -4.33
N GLU A 65 6.45 2.96 -5.37
CA GLU A 65 7.05 3.41 -6.63
C GLU A 65 6.25 4.57 -7.25
N ARG A 66 4.91 4.51 -7.21
CA ARG A 66 4.05 5.58 -7.72
C ARG A 66 4.17 6.85 -6.89
N PHE A 67 4.24 6.72 -5.56
CA PHE A 67 4.35 7.85 -4.66
C PHE A 67 5.69 8.57 -4.84
N GLU A 68 6.79 7.83 -4.98
CA GLU A 68 8.14 8.38 -5.20
C GLU A 68 8.28 9.18 -6.50
N ARG A 69 7.43 8.90 -7.49
CA ARG A 69 7.39 9.64 -8.76
C ARG A 69 6.59 10.94 -8.67
N LEU A 70 5.87 11.20 -7.59
CA LEU A 70 5.12 12.44 -7.41
C LEU A 70 6.07 13.60 -7.11
N VAL A 71 5.70 14.79 -7.61
CA VAL A 71 6.44 16.04 -7.40
C VAL A 71 5.58 17.03 -6.63
N ASN A 72 6.21 17.87 -5.81
CA ASN A 72 5.55 18.89 -4.99
C ASN A 72 4.51 18.33 -3.98
N VAL A 73 4.75 17.12 -3.46
CA VAL A 73 3.93 16.54 -2.37
C VAL A 73 4.21 17.29 -1.06
N LEU A 74 3.17 17.58 -0.31
CA LEU A 74 3.28 18.27 0.98
C LEU A 74 3.99 17.36 1.99
N ALA A 75 4.84 17.95 2.84
CA ALA A 75 5.65 17.18 3.78
C ALA A 75 4.82 16.31 4.74
N PHE A 76 3.63 16.78 5.14
CA PHE A 76 2.74 15.98 5.98
C PHE A 76 2.19 14.77 5.23
N THR A 77 1.76 14.91 3.97
CA THR A 77 1.28 13.79 3.14
C THR A 77 2.39 12.76 2.92
N THR A 78 3.63 13.20 2.72
CA THR A 78 4.79 12.32 2.65
C THR A 78 5.03 11.55 3.95
N ALA A 79 4.92 12.23 5.10
CA ALA A 79 5.07 11.59 6.40
C ALA A 79 3.97 10.55 6.64
N ASP A 80 2.72 10.87 6.31
CA ASP A 80 1.59 9.94 6.44
C ASP A 80 1.78 8.71 5.55
N PHE A 81 2.18 8.91 4.28
CA PHE A 81 2.44 7.80 3.37
C PHE A 81 3.54 6.88 3.90
N ARG A 82 4.67 7.45 4.33
CA ARG A 82 5.82 6.68 4.84
C ARG A 82 5.48 5.94 6.13
N PHE A 83 4.71 6.56 7.03
CA PHE A 83 4.23 5.88 8.23
C PHE A 83 3.36 4.66 7.89
N GLN A 84 2.44 4.79 6.93
CA GLN A 84 1.62 3.66 6.49
C GLN A 84 2.46 2.58 5.78
N LEU A 85 3.46 2.98 5.01
CA LEU A 85 4.38 2.06 4.34
C LEU A 85 5.20 1.24 5.35
N ASP A 86 5.80 1.89 6.33
CA ASP A 86 6.61 1.22 7.35
C ASP A 86 5.79 0.19 8.13
N GLN A 87 4.53 0.52 8.45
CA GLN A 87 3.59 -0.43 9.08
C GLN A 87 3.30 -1.64 8.18
N ALA A 88 3.09 -1.41 6.89
CA ALA A 88 2.81 -2.48 5.93
C ALA A 88 4.01 -3.41 5.77
N ILE A 89 5.24 -2.86 5.65
CA ILE A 89 6.49 -3.61 5.54
C ILE A 89 6.64 -4.55 6.73
N VAL A 90 6.60 -4.00 7.95
CA VAL A 90 6.78 -4.79 9.18
C VAL A 90 5.72 -5.89 9.29
N THR A 91 4.46 -5.55 8.97
CA THR A 91 3.36 -6.52 9.03
C THR A 91 3.52 -7.62 7.98
N ILE A 92 3.91 -7.28 6.74
CA ILE A 92 4.13 -8.27 5.69
C ILE A 92 5.29 -9.18 6.04
N GLU A 93 6.42 -8.66 6.52
CA GLU A 93 7.57 -9.46 6.90
C GLU A 93 7.23 -10.44 8.03
N ASP A 94 6.54 -9.97 9.07
CA ASP A 94 6.09 -10.81 10.18
C ASP A 94 5.13 -11.91 9.69
N LEU A 95 4.12 -11.57 8.88
CA LEU A 95 3.16 -12.54 8.39
C LEU A 95 3.80 -13.53 7.39
N TRP A 96 4.71 -13.06 6.53
CA TRP A 96 5.37 -13.92 5.54
C TRP A 96 6.27 -14.95 6.23
N SER A 97 6.90 -14.59 7.34
CA SER A 97 7.70 -15.53 8.16
C SER A 97 6.87 -16.69 8.74
N GLN A 98 5.54 -16.54 8.80
CA GLN A 98 4.60 -17.53 9.32
C GLN A 98 3.99 -18.42 8.21
N VAL A 99 4.30 -18.17 6.94
CA VAL A 99 3.85 -18.98 5.81
C VAL A 99 4.69 -20.26 5.73
N PRO A 100 4.10 -21.46 5.74
CA PRO A 100 4.84 -22.71 5.58
C PRO A 100 5.53 -22.81 4.22
N GLU A 101 6.71 -23.43 4.19
CA GLU A 101 7.41 -23.72 2.94
C GLU A 101 6.54 -24.58 2.01
N GLY A 102 6.43 -24.18 0.74
CA GLY A 102 5.66 -24.90 -0.28
C GLY A 102 4.19 -24.47 -0.45
N GLU A 103 3.66 -23.61 0.41
CA GLU A 103 2.27 -23.10 0.27
C GLU A 103 2.13 -21.90 -0.69
N TYR A 104 3.25 -21.36 -1.17
CA TYR A 104 3.24 -20.37 -2.25
C TYR A 104 3.67 -21.03 -3.56
N ASN A 105 2.69 -21.44 -4.35
CA ASN A 105 2.92 -21.95 -5.69
C ASN A 105 2.64 -20.84 -6.70
N VAL A 106 3.69 -20.33 -7.35
CA VAL A 106 3.59 -19.26 -8.37
C VAL A 106 2.72 -19.69 -9.56
N ASN A 107 2.43 -20.98 -9.69
CA ASN A 107 1.72 -21.60 -10.81
C ASN A 107 0.21 -21.78 -10.61
N ASP A 108 -0.38 -21.35 -9.49
CA ASP A 108 -1.83 -21.35 -9.31
C ASP A 108 -2.46 -20.18 -10.10
N TYR A 109 -2.57 -20.36 -11.43
CA TYR A 109 -3.26 -19.50 -12.39
C TYR A 109 -4.56 -20.16 -12.88
#